data_AF-A0A2H0VZN3-F1
#
_entry.id   AF-A0A2H0VZN3-F1
#
_cell.length_a   1.000
_cell.length_b   1.000
_cell.length_c   1.000
_cell.angle_alpha   90.00
_cell.angle_beta   90.00
_cell.angle_gamma   90.00
#
_symmetry.space_group_name_H-M   'P 1'
#
loop_
_entity.id
_entity.type
_entity.pdbx_description
1 polymer ?
#
loop_
_entity_poly.entity_id
_entity_poly.type
_entity_poly.pdbx_seq_one_letter_code
_entity_poly.pdbx_strand_id
1 'polypeptide(L)'
;MDANSFIPQIEPWITDDELSEITAVIKSTFITENTKTEEFEELFRKYTGAKHVIAYSNGSMALFGALYALGIGQGNEVIVPD
;
A
#
# COMPACT_ATOMS: atom_id res chain seq x y z
N MET A 1 30.75 17.80 18.96
CA MET A 1 29.36 17.77 18.46
C MET A 1 28.92 16.35 18.67
N ASP A 2 28.02 16.14 19.62
CA ASP A 2 27.57 14.79 19.97
C ASP A 2 26.91 14.16 18.75
N ALA A 3 27.15 12.87 18.50
CA ALA A 3 26.59 12.10 17.39
C ALA A 3 25.05 11.95 17.42
N ASN A 4 24.38 12.78 18.23
CA ASN A 4 22.98 12.73 18.61
C ASN A 4 22.21 14.01 18.21
N SER A 5 22.73 14.80 17.26
CA SER A 5 22.13 16.08 16.86
C SER A 5 21.32 16.05 15.55
N PHE A 6 21.07 14.87 14.99
CA PHE A 6 20.30 14.72 13.75
C PHE A 6 18.90 14.18 14.08
N ILE A 7 17.87 14.99 13.80
CA ILE A 7 16.45 14.57 13.90
C ILE A 7 15.94 14.41 12.46
N PRO A 8 15.61 13.20 12.01
CA PRO A 8 15.09 12.98 10.67
C PRO A 8 13.67 13.55 10.54
N GLN A 9 13.31 14.01 9.34
CA GLN A 9 11.94 14.43 9.03
C GLN A 9 10.97 13.23 8.98
N ILE A 10 11.47 12.06 8.56
CA ILE A 10 10.70 10.81 8.48
C ILE A 10 11.60 9.69 9.01
N GLU A 11 11.09 8.95 9.97
CA GLU A 11 11.69 7.73 10.50
C GLU A 11 10.57 6.67 10.57
N PRO A 12 10.52 5.73 9.60
CA PRO A 12 9.50 4.68 9.62
C PRO A 12 9.60 3.84 10.89
N TRP A 13 8.48 3.63 11.56
CA TRP A 13 8.43 2.72 12.69
C TRP A 13 8.33 1.29 12.16
N ILE A 14 9.44 0.56 12.25
CA ILE A 14 9.54 -0.85 11.85
C ILE A 14 10.03 -1.63 13.06
N THR A 15 9.40 -2.77 13.32
CA THR A 15 9.65 -3.66 14.45
C THR A 15 10.04 -5.06 13.97
N ASP A 16 10.25 -5.99 14.91
CA ASP A 16 10.51 -7.39 14.57
C ASP A 16 9.32 -8.09 13.90
N ASP A 17 8.10 -7.54 14.04
CA ASP A 17 6.89 -8.09 13.43
C ASP A 17 6.96 -8.01 11.89
N GLU A 18 7.37 -6.86 11.32
CA GLU A 18 7.56 -6.71 9.89
C GLU A 18 8.63 -7.66 9.35
N LEU A 19 9.74 -7.83 10.10
CA LEU A 19 10.83 -8.73 9.70
C LEU A 19 10.38 -10.19 9.70
N SER A 20 9.55 -10.59 10.68
CA SER A 20 8.95 -11.93 10.76
C SER A 20 8.09 -12.22 9.54
N GLU A 21 7.18 -11.30 9.18
CA GLU A 21 6.29 -11.45 8.02
C GLU A 21 7.06 -11.50 6.70
N ILE A 22 8.06 -10.63 6.51
CA ILE A 22 8.92 -10.66 5.32
C ILE A 22 9.69 -11.99 5.23
N THR A 23 10.22 -12.48 6.35
CA THR A 23 10.92 -13.76 6.39
C THR A 23 10.00 -14.92 6.01
N ALA A 24 8.75 -14.90 6.47
CA ALA A 24 7.75 -15.90 6.12
C ALA A 24 7.45 -15.90 4.60
N VAL A 25 7.31 -14.72 3.99
CA VAL A 25 7.13 -14.58 2.52
C VAL A 25 8.33 -15.12 1.75
N ILE A 26 9.55 -14.76 2.15
CA ILE A 26 10.76 -15.25 1.46
C ILE A 26 10.86 -16.77 1.56
N LYS A 27 10.57 -17.35 2.74
CA LYS A 27 10.59 -18.80 2.95
C LYS A 27 9.48 -19.52 2.18
N SER A 28 8.34 -18.88 1.92
CA SER A 28 7.25 -19.47 1.14
C SER A 28 7.54 -19.50 -0.37
N THR A 29 8.57 -18.77 -0.83
CA THR A 29 8.96 -18.58 -2.24
C THR A 29 7.94 -17.81 -3.11
N PHE A 30 6.78 -17.48 -2.56
CA PHE A 30 5.78 -16.64 -3.23
C PHE A 30 6.07 -15.16 -2.94
N ILE A 31 7.06 -14.63 -3.65
CA ILE A 31 7.54 -13.24 -3.49
C ILE A 31 6.68 -12.19 -4.19
N THR A 32 5.72 -12.63 -5.02
CA THR A 32 4.73 -11.78 -5.68
C THR A 32 3.36 -11.91 -5.00
N GLU A 33 2.33 -11.36 -5.63
CA GLU A 33 0.93 -11.50 -5.20
C GLU A 33 0.55 -12.98 -5.02
N ASN A 34 -0.04 -13.29 -3.85
CA ASN A 34 -0.56 -14.59 -3.42
C ASN A 34 -1.32 -14.38 -2.08
N THR A 35 -1.46 -15.42 -1.25
CA THR A 35 -2.21 -15.45 0.02
C THR A 35 -1.96 -14.26 0.95
N LYS A 36 -0.72 -13.75 1.05
CA LYS A 36 -0.43 -12.56 1.90
C LYS A 36 -1.09 -11.28 1.39
N THR A 37 -1.29 -11.18 0.08
CA THR A 37 -2.06 -10.08 -0.52
C THR A 37 -3.54 -10.24 -0.21
N GLU A 38 -4.09 -11.45 -0.34
CA GLU A 38 -5.49 -11.74 0.02
C GLU A 38 -5.77 -11.47 1.51
N GLU A 39 -4.86 -11.86 2.40
CA GLU A 39 -4.93 -11.56 3.84
C GLU A 39 -4.97 -10.05 4.08
N PHE A 40 -4.10 -9.29 3.41
CA PHE A 40 -4.05 -7.83 3.51
C PHE A 40 -5.34 -7.17 3.01
N GLU A 41 -5.88 -7.62 1.87
CA GLU A 41 -7.13 -7.11 1.31
C GLU A 41 -8.31 -7.38 2.26
N GLU A 42 -8.39 -8.56 2.86
CA GLU A 42 -9.45 -8.90 3.82
C GLU A 42 -9.34 -8.08 5.11
N LEU A 43 -8.12 -7.84 5.62
CA LEU A 43 -7.89 -6.95 6.76
C LEU A 43 -8.37 -5.52 6.45
N PHE A 44 -8.01 -4.99 5.28
CA PHE A 44 -8.46 -3.66 4.85
C PHE A 44 -9.95 -3.60 4.59
N ARG A 45 -10.56 -4.68 4.07
CA ARG A 45 -12.01 -4.76 3.85
C ARG A 45 -12.76 -4.64 5.18
N LYS A 46 -12.29 -5.34 6.22
CA LYS A 46 -12.83 -5.24 7.59
C LYS A 46 -12.60 -3.85 8.18
N TYR A 47 -11.40 -3.29 8.01
CA TYR A 47 -11.03 -1.99 8.57
C TYR A 47 -11.83 -0.84 7.96
N THR A 48 -11.98 -0.82 6.64
CA THR A 48 -12.66 0.26 5.90
C THR A 48 -14.18 0.07 5.80
N GLY A 49 -14.68 -1.16 5.95
CA GLY A 49 -16.08 -1.51 5.69
C GLY A 49 -16.44 -1.55 4.19
N ALA A 50 -15.47 -1.44 3.30
CA ALA A 50 -15.69 -1.51 1.86
C ALA A 50 -16.22 -2.89 1.43
N LYS A 51 -17.01 -2.93 0.36
CA LYS A 51 -17.50 -4.20 -0.22
C LYS A 51 -16.37 -5.00 -0.86
N HIS A 52 -15.41 -4.31 -1.48
CA HIS A 52 -14.27 -4.88 -2.18
C HIS A 52 -13.03 -4.04 -1.88
N VAL A 53 -11.86 -4.68 -1.81
CA VAL A 53 -10.55 -4.07 -1.68
C VAL A 53 -9.63 -4.72 -2.71
N ILE A 54 -8.78 -3.92 -3.35
CA ILE A 54 -7.78 -4.38 -4.32
C ILE A 54 -6.45 -3.74 -3.92
N ALA A 55 -5.44 -4.56 -3.65
CA ALA A 55 -4.10 -4.10 -3.35
C ALA A 55 -3.38 -3.64 -4.63
N TYR A 56 -2.71 -2.49 -4.55
CA TYR A 56 -1.86 -1.95 -5.61
C TYR A 56 -0.44 -1.74 -5.10
N SER A 57 0.51 -1.66 -6.02
CA SER A 57 1.92 -1.42 -5.69
C SER A 57 2.19 -0.06 -5.06
N ASN A 58 1.32 0.94 -5.31
CA ASN A 58 1.35 2.26 -4.67
C ASN A 58 0.03 3.02 -4.90
N GLY A 59 -0.10 4.18 -4.23
CA GLY A 59 -1.28 5.04 -4.33
C GLY A 59 -1.52 5.65 -5.73
N SER A 60 -0.48 5.99 -6.48
CA SER A 60 -0.63 6.54 -7.82
C SER A 60 -1.26 5.54 -8.79
N MET A 61 -0.84 4.27 -8.72
CA MET A 61 -1.43 3.20 -9.53
C MET A 61 -2.84 2.83 -9.08
N ALA A 62 -3.14 2.93 -7.78
CA ALA A 62 -4.50 2.75 -7.29
C ALA A 62 -5.44 3.83 -7.86
N LEU A 63 -5.03 5.11 -7.83
CA LEU A 63 -5.80 6.21 -8.41
C LEU A 63 -5.92 6.09 -9.92
N PHE A 64 -4.84 5.74 -10.62
CA PHE A 64 -4.86 5.49 -12.05
C PHE A 64 -5.85 4.37 -12.41
N GLY A 65 -5.77 3.23 -11.71
CA GLY A 65 -6.68 2.11 -11.90
C GLY A 65 -8.14 2.47 -11.65
N ALA A 66 -8.41 3.27 -10.62
CA ALA A 66 -9.76 3.76 -10.32
C ALA A 66 -10.32 4.65 -11.43
N LEU A 67 -9.54 5.62 -11.92
CA LEU A 67 -9.96 6.50 -13.03
C LEU A 67 -10.15 5.71 -14.34
N TYR A 68 -9.25 4.76 -14.60
CA TYR A 68 -9.33 3.88 -15.77
C TYR A 68 -10.59 3.01 -15.73
N ALA A 69 -10.92 2.41 -14.57
CA ALA A 69 -12.12 1.61 -14.39
C ALA A 69 -13.42 2.42 -14.56
N LEU A 70 -13.38 3.72 -14.25
CA LEU A 70 -14.48 4.65 -14.49
C LEU A 70 -14.60 5.12 -15.95
N GLY A 71 -13.64 4.75 -16.81
CA GLY A 71 -13.61 5.16 -18.22
C GLY A 71 -13.23 6.63 -18.45
N ILE A 72 -12.55 7.25 -17.48
CA ILE A 72 -12.10 8.64 -17.60
C ILE A 72 -11.04 8.77 -18.71
N GLY A 73 -11.24 9.73 -19.60
CA GLY A 73 -10.35 9.97 -20.74
C GLY A 73 -10.40 11.40 -21.26
N GLN A 74 -10.02 11.57 -22.54
CA GLN A 74 -9.95 12.87 -23.18
C GLN A 74 -11.31 13.59 -23.15
N GLY A 75 -11.30 14.85 -22.69
CA GLY A 75 -12.51 15.67 -22.58
C GLY A 75 -13.29 15.48 -21.28
N ASN A 76 -12.85 14.61 -20.37
CA ASN A 76 -13.39 14.56 -19.01
C ASN A 76 -12.58 15.46 -18.07
N GLU A 77 -13.26 15.98 -17.06
CA GLU A 77 -12.68 16.80 -16.00
C GLU A 77 -12.72 16.04 -14.67
N VAL A 78 -11.64 16.16 -13.89
CA VAL A 78 -11.52 15.58 -12.55
C VAL A 78 -11.06 16.70 -11.61
N ILE A 79 -11.90 17.08 -10.65
CA ILE A 79 -11.60 18.16 -9.71
C ILE A 79 -10.60 17.65 -8.66
N VAL A 80 -9.54 18.43 -8.41
CA VAL A 80 -8.49 18.14 -7.42
C VAL A 80 -8.19 19.41 -6.60
N PRO A 81 -7.64 19.29 -5.38
CA PRO A 81 -7.10 20.44 -4.65
C PRO A 81 -5.86 21.03 -5.35
N ASP A 82 -5.57 22.30 -5.07
CA ASP A 82 -4.36 23.02 -5.49
C ASP A 82 -3.17 22.73 -4.56
#